data_AF-A0A7C2RUA0-F1
#
_entry.id   AF-A0A7C2RUA0-F1
#
_cell.length_a   1.000
_cell.length_b   1.000
_cell.length_c   1.000
_cell.angle_alpha   90.00
_cell.angle_beta   90.00
_cell.angle_gamma   90.00
#
_symmetry.space_group_name_H-M   'P 1'
#
loop_
_entity.id
_entity.type
_entity.pdbx_description
1 polymer ?
#
loop_
_entity_poly.entity_id
_entity_poly.type
_entity_poly.pdbx_seq_one_letter_code
_entity_poly.pdbx_strand_id
1 'polypeptide(L)'
;MCGLAGELRFDGERADLAAVARMMGAVARRGPDHAGSFSDGALALGHQRLSILDLSIHGHQPMVDREAGLALVFNGTIYNHPELREELRHRGHRFSSSG
;
A
#
# COMPACT_ATOMS: atom_id res chain seq x y z
N MET A 1 6.72 4.51 12.17
CA MET A 1 5.37 4.49 11.56
C MET A 1 5.56 4.78 10.09
N CYS A 2 4.92 4.06 9.17
CA CYS A 2 5.03 4.24 7.72
C CYS A 2 4.78 5.68 7.23
N GLY A 3 4.98 5.92 5.93
CA GLY A 3 4.55 7.13 5.22
C GLY A 3 3.73 6.76 3.99
N LEU A 4 2.75 7.59 3.63
CA LEU A 4 1.97 7.43 2.40
C LEU A 4 1.78 8.79 1.74
N ALA A 5 1.69 8.76 0.41
CA ALA A 5 1.27 9.89 -0.40
C ALA A 5 0.54 9.37 -1.63
N GLY A 6 -0.23 10.22 -2.27
CA GLY A 6 -0.89 9.87 -3.51
C GLY A 6 -1.46 11.08 -4.20
N GLU A 7 -1.80 10.90 -5.47
CA GLU A 7 -2.49 11.88 -6.29
C GLU A 7 -3.65 11.18 -6.99
N LEU A 8 -4.81 11.84 -6.98
CA LEU A 8 -5.95 11.48 -7.79
C LEU A 8 -6.39 12.71 -8.56
N ARG A 9 -6.44 12.58 -9.89
CA ARG A 9 -6.82 13.67 -10.78
C ARG A 9 -8.23 13.49 -11.30
N PHE A 10 -8.90 14.62 -11.55
CA PHE A 10 -10.29 14.68 -12.04
C PHE A 10 -10.40 15.44 -13.37
N ASP A 11 -9.28 15.92 -13.90
CA ASP A 11 -9.19 16.70 -15.14
C ASP A 11 -9.01 15.83 -16.39
N GLY A 12 -9.06 14.51 -16.24
CA GLY A 12 -8.84 13.54 -17.32
C GLY A 12 -7.36 13.28 -17.64
N GLU A 13 -6.44 13.94 -16.93
CA GLU A 13 -5.00 13.75 -17.11
C GLU A 13 -4.45 12.61 -16.25
N ARG A 14 -3.26 12.13 -16.62
CA ARG A 14 -2.53 11.12 -15.83
C ARG A 14 -1.93 11.73 -14.57
N ALA A 15 -1.84 10.91 -13.52
CA ALA A 15 -1.17 11.32 -12.29
C ALA A 15 0.33 11.63 -12.51
N ASP A 16 0.83 12.69 -11.86
CA ASP A 16 2.23 13.09 -11.83
C ASP A 16 3.01 12.19 -10.84
N LEU A 17 3.59 11.13 -11.38
CA LEU A 17 4.48 10.23 -10.64
C LEU A 17 5.68 10.97 -10.01
N ALA A 18 6.17 12.04 -10.63
CA ALA A 18 7.28 12.80 -10.07
C ALA A 18 6.83 13.64 -8.87
N ALA A 19 5.60 14.16 -8.86
CA ALA A 19 5.01 14.79 -7.68
C ALA A 19 4.90 13.79 -6.53
N VAL A 20 4.36 12.59 -6.78
CA VAL A 20 4.29 11.54 -5.77
C VAL A 20 5.67 11.16 -5.26
N ALA A 21 6.67 11.00 -6.14
CA ALA A 21 8.04 10.70 -5.73
C ALA A 21 8.63 11.79 -4.80
N ARG A 22 8.39 13.08 -5.09
CA ARG A 22 8.81 14.19 -4.21
C ARG A 22 8.13 14.12 -2.84
N MET A 23 6.81 13.85 -2.82
CA MET A 23 6.05 13.67 -1.58
C MET A 23 6.59 12.48 -0.76
N MET A 24 6.88 11.36 -1.42
CA MET A 24 7.46 10.17 -0.78
C MET A 24 8.85 10.44 -0.20
N GLY A 25 9.66 11.27 -0.86
CA GLY A 25 10.96 11.72 -0.36
C GLY A 25 10.83 12.53 0.94
N ALA A 26 9.84 13.43 1.02
CA ALA A 26 9.59 14.24 2.22
C ALA A 26 9.21 13.40 3.46
N VAL A 27 8.60 12.23 3.24
CA VAL A 27 8.22 11.30 4.32
C VAL A 27 9.13 10.06 4.43
N ALA A 28 10.28 10.03 3.75
CA ALA A 28 11.17 8.86 3.70
C ALA A 28 11.58 8.35 5.09
N ARG A 29 11.86 9.25 6.04
CA ARG A 29 12.30 8.88 7.40
C ARG A 29 11.27 8.06 8.20
N ARG A 30 9.99 8.09 7.79
CA ARG A 30 8.92 7.36 8.47
C ARG A 30 9.00 5.84 8.22
N GLY A 31 9.41 5.44 7.02
CA GLY A 31 9.50 4.04 6.62
C GLY A 31 10.81 3.73 5.91
N PRO A 32 11.91 3.52 6.65
CA PRO A 32 13.24 3.35 6.07
C PRO A 32 13.48 1.98 5.41
N ASP A 33 12.58 1.01 5.58
CA ASP A 33 12.86 -0.38 5.19
C ASP A 33 12.51 -0.68 3.74
N HIS A 34 11.47 -0.03 3.19
CA HIS A 34 11.06 -0.22 1.80
C HIS A 34 10.24 0.96 1.26
N ALA A 35 10.46 1.31 0.00
CA ALA A 35 9.68 2.31 -0.74
C ALA A 35 8.98 1.64 -1.93
N GLY A 36 7.69 1.94 -2.14
CA GLY A 36 6.92 1.42 -3.27
C GLY A 36 5.98 2.47 -3.86
N SER A 37 5.61 2.30 -5.13
CA SER A 37 4.62 3.14 -5.80
C SER A 37 3.78 2.33 -6.78
N PHE A 38 2.58 2.82 -7.06
CA PHE A 38 1.61 2.26 -8.01
C PHE A 38 0.96 3.42 -8.76
N SER A 39 0.65 3.22 -10.05
CA SER A 39 -0.17 4.16 -10.81
C SER A 39 -1.09 3.46 -11.78
N ASP A 40 -2.25 4.08 -11.97
CA ASP A 40 -3.25 3.70 -12.96
C ASP A 40 -4.02 4.94 -13.41
N GLY A 41 -3.77 5.37 -14.65
CA GLY A 41 -4.39 6.56 -15.23
C GLY A 41 -4.21 7.82 -14.36
N ALA A 42 -5.32 8.30 -13.83
CA ALA A 42 -5.42 9.49 -13.00
C ALA A 42 -5.02 9.27 -11.52
N LEU A 43 -4.71 8.02 -11.12
CA LEU A 43 -4.33 7.65 -9.77
C LEU A 43 -2.83 7.33 -9.69
N ALA A 44 -2.17 7.83 -8.66
CA ALA A 44 -0.87 7.39 -8.20
C ALA A 44 -0.84 7.27 -6.68
N LEU A 45 -0.23 6.19 -6.17
CA LEU A 45 -0.07 5.90 -4.75
C LEU A 45 1.41 5.63 -4.46
N GLY A 46 1.87 6.04 -3.29
CA GLY A 46 3.22 5.78 -2.80
C GLY A 46 3.21 5.40 -1.31
N HIS A 47 4.15 4.55 -0.92
CA HIS A 47 4.28 4.06 0.45
C HIS A 47 5.76 3.93 0.87
N GLN A 48 6.07 4.45 2.07
CA GLN A 48 7.32 4.22 2.81
C GLN A 48 7.01 3.27 3.96
N ARG A 49 7.70 2.14 4.03
CA ARG A 49 7.41 1.07 4.97
C ARG A 49 8.38 1.05 6.13
N LEU A 50 7.82 1.06 7.34
CA LEU A 50 8.49 0.53 8.52
C LEU A 50 7.91 -0.87 8.79
N SER A 51 8.75 -1.89 8.74
CA SER A 51 8.39 -3.29 8.78
C SER A 51 8.28 -3.75 10.23
N ILE A 52 7.05 -3.96 10.71
CA ILE A 52 6.77 -4.40 12.09
C ILE A 52 6.08 -5.77 12.08
N LEU A 53 5.00 -5.90 11.31
CA LEU A 53 4.32 -7.17 11.05
C LEU A 53 4.64 -7.63 9.63
N ASP A 54 4.86 -8.93 9.48
CA ASP A 54 5.32 -9.60 8.25
C ASP A 54 6.55 -8.93 7.63
N LEU A 55 7.74 -9.36 8.05
CA LEU A 55 8.99 -8.79 7.57
C LEU A 55 9.37 -9.22 6.14
N SER A 56 8.54 -10.04 5.49
CA SER A 56 8.81 -10.53 4.13
C SER A 56 8.43 -9.51 3.06
N ILE A 57 8.83 -9.80 1.83
CA ILE A 57 8.43 -9.03 0.64
C ILE A 57 6.91 -9.02 0.41
N HIS A 58 6.18 -9.99 0.98
CA HIS A 58 4.73 -10.04 0.85
C HIS A 58 4.03 -8.94 1.66
N GLY A 59 4.71 -8.38 2.67
CA GLY A 59 4.23 -7.21 3.40
C GLY A 59 4.53 -5.88 2.70
N HIS A 60 5.20 -5.88 1.54
CA HIS A 60 5.46 -4.67 0.78
C HIS A 60 4.16 -4.04 0.28
N GLN A 61 4.18 -2.71 0.19
CA GLN A 61 3.06 -1.93 -0.31
C GLN A 61 3.55 -0.94 -1.38
N PRO A 62 2.71 -0.52 -2.34
CA PRO A 62 1.27 -0.83 -2.48
C PRO A 62 0.95 -2.31 -2.69
N MET A 63 -0.11 -2.81 -2.05
CA MET A 63 -0.64 -4.15 -2.29
C MET A 63 -1.56 -4.09 -3.51
N VAL A 64 -1.33 -4.95 -4.50
CA VAL A 64 -2.10 -4.96 -5.75
C VAL A 64 -2.71 -6.34 -5.94
N ASP A 65 -4.03 -6.37 -6.04
CA ASP A 65 -4.80 -7.54 -6.46
C ASP A 65 -5.33 -7.27 -7.87
N ARG A 66 -4.69 -7.91 -8.87
CA ARG A 66 -5.07 -7.74 -10.28
C ARG A 66 -6.37 -8.46 -10.65
N GLU A 67 -6.71 -9.53 -9.94
CA GLU A 67 -7.95 -10.27 -10.18
C GLU A 67 -9.15 -9.46 -9.69
N ALA A 68 -9.02 -8.82 -8.52
CA ALA A 68 -10.02 -7.94 -7.97
C ALA A 68 -10.00 -6.50 -8.55
N GLY A 69 -8.93 -6.13 -9.28
CA GLY A 69 -8.75 -4.76 -9.78
C GLY A 69 -8.51 -3.74 -8.66
N LEU A 70 -7.86 -4.14 -7.57
CA LEU A 70 -7.66 -3.33 -6.37
C LEU A 70 -6.17 -2.99 -6.17
N ALA A 71 -5.92 -1.76 -5.71
CA ALA A 71 -4.63 -1.32 -5.20
C ALA A 71 -4.81 -0.61 -3.85
N LEU A 72 -3.97 -0.92 -2.88
CA LEU A 72 -4.07 -0.43 -1.51
C LEU A 72 -2.72 0.05 -0.97
N VAL A 73 -2.74 1.19 -0.28
CA VAL A 73 -1.72 1.59 0.69
C VAL A 73 -2.36 1.79 2.06
N PHE A 74 -1.65 1.44 3.13
CA PHE A 74 -2.14 1.44 4.49
C PHE A 74 -1.03 1.81 5.48
N ASN A 75 -1.35 2.73 6.39
CA ASN A 75 -0.51 3.13 7.49
C ASN A 75 -1.26 2.94 8.80
N GLY A 76 -0.88 1.93 9.56
CA GLY A 76 -1.51 1.61 10.83
C GLY A 76 -1.28 0.15 11.19
N THR A 77 -2.11 -0.36 12.09
CA THR A 77 -2.12 -1.77 12.48
C THR A 77 -3.55 -2.18 12.72
N ILE A 78 -3.98 -3.27 12.07
CA ILE A 78 -5.27 -3.90 12.32
C ILE A 78 -5.02 -4.97 13.38
N TYR A 79 -5.28 -4.64 14.65
CA TYR A 79 -4.90 -5.51 15.76
C TYR A 79 -5.62 -6.87 15.75
N ASN A 80 -6.84 -6.91 15.22
CA ASN A 80 -7.64 -8.13 15.07
C ASN A 80 -7.51 -8.76 13.67
N HIS A 81 -6.39 -8.52 12.97
CA HIS A 81 -6.16 -9.13 11.65
C HIS A 81 -6.15 -10.68 11.66
N PRO A 82 -5.73 -11.40 12.73
CA PRO A 82 -5.80 -12.85 12.74
C PRO A 82 -7.24 -13.37 12.72
N GLU A 83 -8.13 -12.76 13.52
CA GLU A 83 -9.55 -13.12 13.57
C GLU A 83 -10.25 -12.79 12.24
N LEU A 84 -10.00 -11.59 11.70
CA LEU A 84 -10.55 -11.17 10.40
C LEU A 84 -10.05 -12.06 9.26
N ARG A 85 -8.78 -12.48 9.30
CA ARG A 85 -8.20 -13.40 8.31
C ARG A 85 -8.94 -14.73 8.30
N GLU A 86 -9.20 -15.31 9.46
CA GLU A 86 -9.95 -16.58 9.54
C GLU A 86 -11.41 -16.41 9.08
N GLU A 87 -12.10 -15.33 9.46
CA GLU A 87 -13.44 -15.01 8.96
C GLU A 87 -13.47 -14.90 7.42
N LEU A 88 -12.50 -14.20 6.84
CA LEU A 88 -12.42 -14.00 5.40
C LEU A 88 -12.01 -15.29 4.66
N ARG A 89 -11.17 -16.14 5.25
CA ARG A 89 -10.88 -17.47 4.69
C ARG A 89 -12.11 -18.36 4.64
N HIS A 90 -12.96 -18.33 5.67
CA HIS A 90 -14.25 -19.03 5.66
C HIS A 90 -15.21 -18.52 4.57
N ARG A 91 -15.06 -17.26 4.16
CA ARG A 91 -15.79 -16.66 3.03
C ARG A 91 -15.12 -16.90 1.67
N GLY A 92 -14.01 -17.63 1.62
CA GLY A 92 -13.32 -18.01 0.39
C GLY A 92 -12.19 -17.06 -0.05
N HIS A 93 -11.83 -16.06 0.75
CA HIS A 93 -10.71 -15.17 0.43
C HIS A 93 -9.35 -15.87 0.62
N ARG A 94 -8.38 -15.49 -0.21
CA ARG A 94 -6.99 -15.96 -0.18
C ARG A 94 -6.08 -14.83 0.26
N PHE A 95 -4.99 -15.17 0.95
CA PHE A 95 -4.02 -14.21 1.46
C PHE A 95 -2.61 -14.58 0.98
N SER A 96 -1.84 -13.58 0.59
CA SER A 96 -0.45 -13.71 0.13
C SER A 96 0.59 -13.20 1.13
N SER A 97 0.15 -12.44 2.15
CA SER A 97 0.95 -11.93 3.27
C SER A 97 0.49 -12.55 4.58
N SER A 98 1.27 -12.40 5.65
CA SER A 98 0.97 -12.90 7.00
C SER A 98 0.64 -11.79 8.02
N GLY A 99 0.91 -10.53 7.66
CA GLY A 99 0.68 -9.35 8.50
C GLY A 99 -0.75 -8.83 8.45
#